data_AF-A0A960DPL4-F1
#
_entry.id   AF-A0A960DPL4-F1
#
_cell.length_a   1.000
_cell.length_b   1.000
_cell.length_c   1.000
_cell.angle_alpha   90.00
_cell.angle_beta   90.00
_cell.angle_gamma   90.00
#
_symmetry.space_group_name_H-M   'P 1'
#
loop_
_entity.id
_entity.type
_entity.pdbx_description
1 polymer ?
#
loop_
_entity_poly.entity_id
_entity_poly.type
_entity_poly.pdbx_seq_one_letter_code
_entity_poly.pdbx_strand_id
1 'polypeptide(L)' 'GVPLVALQTGRSTAGAAIAASHTGSMAGRAAAYDALFARYGVATVRTPAELLETLKLLDGGGRLPGPRLVSLSCSGG' A
#
# COMPACT_ATOMS: atom_id res chain seq x y z
N GLY A 1 2.68 6.29 -17.66
CA GLY A 1 1.44 6.33 -16.86
C GLY A 1 1.78 6.72 -15.44
N VAL A 2 0.83 7.32 -14.71
CA VAL A 2 1.05 7.76 -13.31
C VAL A 2 0.93 6.56 -12.38
N PRO A 3 1.92 6.27 -11.52
CA PRO A 3 1.83 5.19 -10.56
C PRO A 3 0.83 5.55 -9.45
N LEU A 4 0.03 4.57 -9.01
CA LEU A 4 -1.00 4.76 -7.98
C LEU A 4 -0.68 3.92 -6.74
N VAL A 5 -0.84 4.54 -5.57
CA VAL A 5 -0.70 3.91 -4.26
C VAL A 5 -1.91 4.24 -3.41
N ALA A 6 -2.52 3.23 -2.79
CA ALA A 6 -3.67 3.37 -1.92
C ALA A 6 -3.27 3.13 -0.46
N LEU A 7 -3.57 4.09 0.42
CA LEU A 7 -3.48 3.90 1.87
C LEU A 7 -4.77 3.25 2.37
N GLN A 8 -4.67 2.00 2.84
CA GLN A 8 -5.82 1.25 3.34
C GLN A 8 -5.81 1.23 4.86
N THR A 9 -6.67 2.06 5.46
CA THR A 9 -6.86 2.12 6.91
C THR A 9 -7.98 1.17 7.35
N GLY A 10 -8.05 0.87 8.66
CA GLY A 10 -9.17 0.10 9.21
C GLY A 10 -9.23 -1.38 8.83
N ARG A 11 -8.10 -2.01 8.46
CA ARG A 11 -8.05 -3.46 8.19
C ARG A 11 -8.09 -4.33 9.44
N SER A 12 -7.67 -3.80 10.59
CA SER A 12 -7.78 -4.54 11.86
C SER A 12 -9.25 -4.63 12.27
N THR A 13 -9.63 -5.67 13.02
CA THR A 13 -11.01 -5.83 13.49
C THR A 13 -11.49 -4.62 14.30
N ALA A 14 -10.63 -4.08 15.17
CA ALA A 14 -10.89 -2.87 15.93
C ALA A 14 -10.96 -1.61 15.04
N GLY A 15 -10.04 -1.47 14.08
CA GLY A 15 -10.03 -0.34 13.15
C GLY A 15 -11.21 -0.36 12.18
N ALA A 16 -11.66 -1.54 11.76
CA ALA A 16 -12.88 -1.74 10.99
C ALA A 16 -14.10 -1.33 11.83
N ALA A 17 -14.19 -1.74 13.09
CA ALA A 17 -15.31 -1.35 13.95
C ALA A 17 -15.39 0.18 14.16
N ILE A 18 -14.24 0.86 14.34
CA ILE A 18 -14.17 2.32 14.47
C ILE A 18 -14.48 3.01 13.13
N ALA A 19 -13.98 2.49 12.00
CA ALA A 19 -14.29 3.03 10.68
C ALA A 19 -15.79 2.85 10.33
N ALA A 20 -16.38 1.72 10.73
CA ALA A 20 -17.80 1.43 10.57
C ALA A 20 -18.66 2.44 11.32
N SER A 21 -18.31 2.77 12.57
CA SER A 21 -19.10 3.66 13.40
C SER A 21 -19.08 5.12 12.93
N HIS A 22 -18.01 5.57 12.26
CA HIS A 22 -17.87 6.96 11.83
C HIS A 22 -18.13 7.20 10.32
N THR A 23 -17.84 6.21 9.46
CA THR A 23 -17.90 6.38 7.99
C THR A 23 -18.55 5.23 7.24
N GLY A 24 -18.85 4.11 7.91
CA GLY A 24 -19.72 3.03 7.43
C GLY A 24 -19.29 2.24 6.18
N SER A 25 -18.31 2.71 5.39
CA SER A 25 -18.10 2.19 4.01
C SER A 25 -16.91 1.25 3.83
N MET A 26 -15.83 1.39 4.60
CA MET A 26 -14.60 0.60 4.42
C MET A 26 -14.53 -0.67 5.28
N ALA A 27 -15.27 -0.68 6.40
CA ALA A 27 -15.25 -1.76 7.37
C ALA A 27 -16.01 -2.99 6.83
N GLY A 28 -15.28 -3.95 6.27
CA GLY A 28 -15.84 -5.23 5.82
C GLY A 28 -15.56 -5.59 4.35
N ARG A 29 -15.00 -4.66 3.56
CA ARG A 29 -14.68 -4.90 2.14
C ARG A 29 -13.18 -5.01 1.86
N ALA A 30 -12.34 -5.17 2.88
CA ALA A 30 -10.88 -5.20 2.71
C ALA A 30 -10.43 -6.19 1.62
N ALA A 31 -10.94 -7.42 1.64
CA ALA A 31 -10.63 -8.42 0.61
C ALA A 31 -11.10 -8.03 -0.80
N ALA A 32 -12.25 -7.34 -0.92
CA ALA A 32 -12.76 -6.87 -2.20
C ALA A 32 -11.91 -5.71 -2.77
N TYR A 33 -11.48 -4.78 -1.91
CA TYR A 33 -10.55 -3.72 -2.28
C TYR A 33 -9.18 -4.28 -2.66
N ASP A 34 -8.67 -5.25 -1.91
CA ASP A 34 -7.41 -5.92 -2.24
C ASP A 34 -7.46 -6.57 -3.62
N ALA A 35 -8.52 -7.32 -3.91
CA ALA A 35 -8.72 -7.96 -5.21
C ALA A 35 -8.84 -6.92 -6.34
N LEU A 36 -9.53 -5.81 -6.09
CA LEU A 36 -9.65 -4.71 -7.04
C LEU A 36 -8.27 -4.08 -7.32
N PHE A 37 -7.55 -3.68 -6.28
CA PHE A 37 -6.24 -3.04 -6.41
C PHE A 37 -5.22 -3.96 -7.06
N ALA A 38 -5.21 -5.25 -6.72
CA ALA A 38 -4.37 -6.25 -7.38
C ALA A 38 -4.67 -6.35 -8.88
N ARG A 39 -5.95 -6.36 -9.27
CA ARG A 39 -6.36 -6.42 -10.69
C ARG A 39 -5.91 -5.19 -11.48
N TYR A 40 -5.89 -4.01 -10.87
CA TYR A 40 -5.47 -2.76 -11.50
C TYR A 40 -3.99 -2.41 -11.30
N GLY A 41 -3.23 -3.25 -10.58
CA GLY A 41 -1.81 -3.02 -10.32
C GLY A 41 -1.55 -1.82 -9.40
N VAL A 42 -2.48 -1.51 -8.50
CA VAL A 42 -2.35 -0.44 -7.50
C VAL A 42 -1.67 -1.02 -6.26
N ALA A 43 -0.58 -0.40 -5.83
CA ALA A 43 0.09 -0.80 -4.60
C ALA A 43 -0.72 -0.34 -3.37
N THR A 44 -0.80 -1.16 -2.34
CA THR A 44 -1.52 -0.84 -1.10
C THR A 44 -0.56 -0.75 0.07
N VAL A 45 -0.70 0.28 0.90
CA VAL A 45 0.11 0.52 2.10
C VAL A 45 -0.80 0.68 3.33
N ARG A 46 -0.23 0.48 4.53
CA ARG A 46 -0.98 0.43 5.79
C ARG A 46 -0.79 1.65 6.66
N THR A 47 0.30 2.38 6.47
CA THR A 47 0.62 3.54 7.29
C THR A 47 0.96 4.77 6.43
N PRO A 48 0.76 5.99 6.95
CA PRO A 48 1.23 7.20 6.28
C PRO A 48 2.74 7.19 6.00
N ALA A 49 3.54 6.59 6.90
CA ALA A 49 4.98 6.46 6.71
C ALA A 49 5.31 5.57 5.50
N GLU A 50 4.67 4.39 5.39
CA GLU A 50 4.81 3.52 4.22
C GLU A 50 4.35 4.22 2.93
N LEU A 51 3.27 5.02 2.98
CA LEU A 51 2.81 5.79 1.83
C LEU A 51 3.89 6.76 1.35
N LEU A 52 4.44 7.57 2.25
CA LEU A 52 5.46 8.56 1.91
C LEU A 52 6.73 7.90 1.34
N GLU A 53 7.22 6.83 1.96
CA GLU A 53 8.39 6.11 1.47
C GLU A 53 8.13 5.46 0.10
N THR A 54 6.93 4.90 -0.11
CA THR A 54 6.55 4.33 -1.41
C THR A 54 6.48 5.41 -2.50
N LEU A 55 5.92 6.59 -2.18
CA LEU A 55 5.86 7.71 -3.11
C LEU A 55 7.27 8.23 -3.46
N LYS A 56 8.18 8.34 -2.49
CA LYS A 56 9.58 8.72 -2.73
C LYS A 56 10.26 7.75 -3.70
N LEU A 57 10.04 6.44 -3.53
CA LEU A 57 10.57 5.42 -4.44
C LEU A 57 10.00 5.55 -5.85
N LEU A 58 8.70 5.84 -5.98
CA LEU A 58 8.03 5.97 -7.27
C LEU A 58 8.40 7.26 -8.02
N ASP A 59 8.62 8.35 -7.29
CA ASP A 59 9.02 9.65 -7.84
C ASP A 59 10.46 9.61 -8.37
N GLY A 60 11.40 9.09 -7.57
CA GLY A 60 12.82 9.07 -7.94
C GLY A 60 13.29 7.85 -8.73
N GLY A 61 12.70 6.67 -8.48
CA GLY A 61 13.18 5.39 -9.03
C GLY A 61 12.31 4.81 -10.16
N GLY A 62 11.04 5.20 -10.23
CA GLY A 62 10.11 4.70 -11.25
C GLY A 62 9.95 3.18 -11.25
N ARG A 63 9.47 2.64 -12.38
CA ARG A 63 9.32 1.19 -12.56
C ARG A 63 10.67 0.53 -12.79
N LEU A 64 10.94 -0.57 -12.08
CA LEU A 64 12.08 -1.42 -12.36
C LEU A 64 11.95 -2.05 -13.76
N PRO A 65 13.05 -2.11 -14.54
CA PRO A 65 13.04 -2.69 -15.89
C PRO A 65 12.92 -4.22 -15.89
N GLY A 66 13.04 -4.87 -14.73
CA GLY A 66 12.94 -6.31 -14.59
C GLY A 66 13.06 -6.78 -13.14
N PRO A 67 13.06 -8.10 -12.91
CA PRO A 67 13.02 -8.69 -11.56
C PRO A 67 14.38 -8.77 -10.86
N ARG A 68 15.43 -8.14 -11.42
CA ARG A 68 16.78 -8.19 -10.87
C ARG A 68 16.96 -7.12 -9.80
N LEU A 69 17.11 -7.55 -8.55
CA LEU A 69 17.34 -6.69 -7.39
C LEU A 69 18.64 -7.12 -6.70
N VAL A 70 19.47 -6.15 -6.30
CA VAL A 70 20.69 -6.36 -5.52
C VAL A 70 20.61 -5.48 -4.27
N SER A 71 20.94 -6.04 -3.11
CA SER A 71 21.10 -5.29 -1.86
C SER A 71 22.59 -5.24 -1.52
N LEU A 72 23.12 -4.04 -1.29
CA LEU A 72 24.51 -3.81 -0.91
C LEU A 72 24.52 -3.10 0.44
N SER A 73 25.04 -3.77 1.47
CA SER A 73 25.18 -3.23 2.82
C SER A 73 26.57 -3.57 3.35
N CYS A 74 27.23 -2.61 4.02
CA CYS A 74 28.57 -2.81 4.60
C CYS A 74 28.55 -3.80 5.79
N SER A 75 27.37 -4.09 6.33
CA SER A 75 27.10 -5.05 7.41
C SER A 75 25.69 -5.60 7.25
N GLY A 76 25.48 -6.89 7.52
CA GLY A 76 24.15 -7.51 7.44
C GLY A 76 23.34 -7.24 8.72
N GLY A 77 22.26 -6.46 8.60
CA GLY A 77 21.30 -6.17 9.66
C GLY A 77 19.93 -5.90 9.05
#